data_AF-A0A1F4VFC4-F1
#
_entry.id   AF-A0A1F4VFC4-F1
#
_cell.length_a   1.000
_cell.length_b   1.000
_cell.length_c   1.000
_cell.angle_alpha   90.00
_cell.angle_beta   90.00
_cell.angle_gamma   90.00
#
_symmetry.space_group_name_H-M   'P 1'
#
loop_
_entity.id
_entity.type
_entity.pdbx_description
1 polymer ?
#
loop_
_entity_poly.entity_id
_entity_poly.type
_entity_poly.pdbx_seq_one_letter_code
_entity_poly.pdbx_strand_id
1 'polypeptide(L)'
;MTKIREKGFTLIELLVVVSVLLISVGVAGDLVVTIIRSYNKTRSLNEVEQNGNYALAKLSYDLKNARSLTSPTALGSSNLVTMVDQAGDSITYTIESASGLGSAGSPCGSVIAVTRSVNGASKEPITNCDNTEGVTINVLVSSFQLVSVSPYTFAITIYFAVPSSQVSQSAGSYFRTSVVMLGASY
;
A
#
# COMPACT_ATOMS: atom_id res chain seq x y z
N MET A 1 -73.17 9.80 23.75
CA MET A 1 -72.23 10.15 22.67
C MET A 1 -71.17 11.06 23.25
N THR A 2 -70.05 10.49 23.69
CA THR A 2 -69.02 11.19 24.48
C THR A 2 -68.10 11.95 23.52
N LYS A 3 -68.17 13.27 23.54
CA LYS A 3 -67.42 14.16 22.66
C LYS A 3 -65.97 14.23 23.15
N ILE A 4 -65.04 13.66 22.39
CA ILE A 4 -63.59 13.74 22.68
C ILE A 4 -63.17 15.19 22.41
N ARG A 5 -62.63 15.89 23.42
CA ARG A 5 -62.05 17.22 23.25
C ARG A 5 -60.65 17.06 22.66
N GLU A 6 -60.44 17.54 21.45
CA GLU A 6 -59.10 17.66 20.86
C GLU A 6 -58.35 18.78 21.60
N LYS A 7 -57.25 18.42 22.27
CA LYS A 7 -56.37 19.38 22.94
C LYS A 7 -55.42 19.96 21.89
N GLY A 8 -55.44 21.28 21.71
CA GLY A 8 -54.48 21.98 20.87
C GLY A 8 -53.08 21.99 21.49
N PHE A 9 -52.05 21.92 20.64
CA PHE A 9 -50.64 22.01 21.04
C PHE A 9 -50.29 23.41 21.55
N THR A 10 -49.45 23.49 22.57
CA THR A 10 -48.92 24.77 23.07
C THR A 10 -47.67 25.18 22.29
N LEU A 11 -47.42 26.48 22.14
CA LEU A 11 -46.22 26.99 21.44
C LEU A 11 -44.90 26.50 22.07
N ILE A 12 -44.88 26.33 23.39
CA ILE A 12 -43.69 25.84 24.09
C ILE A 12 -43.40 24.38 23.75
N GLU A 13 -44.44 23.56 23.56
CA GLU A 13 -44.30 22.15 23.21
C GLU A 13 -43.73 21.98 21.79
N LEU A 14 -44.17 22.82 20.84
CA LEU A 14 -43.58 22.89 19.50
C LEU A 14 -42.09 23.27 19.54
N LEU A 15 -41.72 24.25 20.37
CA LEU A 15 -40.34 24.72 20.51
C LEU A 15 -39.42 23.63 21.05
N VAL A 16 -39.88 22.89 22.06
CA VAL A 16 -39.13 21.75 22.63
C VAL A 16 -38.98 20.62 21.61
N VAL A 17 -40.02 20.33 20.82
CA VAL A 17 -39.93 19.28 19.78
C VAL A 17 -38.91 19.66 18.70
N VAL A 18 -38.93 20.90 18.21
CA VAL A 18 -37.98 21.38 17.19
C VAL A 18 -36.55 21.40 17.72
N SER A 19 -36.33 21.79 18.98
CA SER A 19 -34.99 21.82 19.55
C SER A 19 -34.39 20.41 19.70
N VAL A 20 -35.18 19.44 20.15
CA VAL A 20 -34.74 18.03 20.22
C VAL A 20 -34.50 17.45 18.83
N LEU A 21 -35.30 17.83 17.83
CA LEU A 21 -35.11 17.41 16.44
C LEU A 21 -33.79 17.93 15.87
N LEU A 22 -33.46 19.20 16.09
CA LEU A 22 -32.21 19.80 15.61
C LEU A 22 -30.97 19.14 16.22
N ILE A 23 -31.01 18.85 17.52
CA ILE A 23 -29.93 18.11 18.21
C ILE A 23 -29.78 16.72 17.58
N SER A 24 -30.90 16.03 17.34
CA SER A 24 -30.91 14.67 16.79
C SER A 24 -30.32 14.62 15.38
N VAL A 25 -30.66 15.58 14.51
CA VAL A 25 -30.09 15.70 13.16
C VAL A 25 -28.60 16.02 13.20
N GLY A 26 -28.16 16.87 14.12
CA GLY A 26 -26.73 17.18 14.32
C GLY A 26 -25.92 15.91 14.64
N VAL A 27 -26.37 15.13 15.62
CA VAL A 27 -25.70 13.87 16.00
C VAL A 27 -25.71 12.86 14.85
N ALA A 28 -26.83 12.75 14.12
CA ALA A 28 -26.91 11.86 12.96
C ALA A 28 -25.93 12.28 11.84
N GLY A 29 -25.77 13.58 11.61
CA GLY A 29 -24.79 14.12 10.64
C GLY A 29 -23.35 13.75 11.00
N ASP A 30 -22.98 13.93 12.27
CA ASP A 30 -21.63 13.58 12.76
C ASP A 30 -21.33 12.08 12.62
N LEU A 31 -22.34 11.22 12.86
CA LEU A 31 -22.22 9.78 12.66
C LEU A 31 -21.95 9.43 11.19
N VAL A 32 -22.69 10.02 10.24
CA VAL A 32 -22.50 9.75 8.80
C VAL A 32 -21.09 10.15 8.34
N VAL A 33 -20.62 11.33 8.74
CA VAL A 33 -19.26 11.79 8.41
C VAL A 33 -18.20 10.86 8.99
N THR A 34 -18.40 10.39 10.22
CA THR A 34 -17.49 9.45 10.88
C THR A 34 -17.45 8.11 10.15
N ILE A 35 -18.61 7.58 9.72
CA ILE A 35 -18.69 6.32 8.97
C ILE A 35 -17.94 6.43 7.63
N ILE A 36 -18.14 7.52 6.88
CA ILE A 36 -17.45 7.72 5.58
C ILE A 36 -15.93 7.76 5.77
N ARG A 37 -15.45 8.51 6.78
CA ARG A 37 -14.01 8.56 7.09
C ARG A 37 -13.45 7.21 7.50
N SER A 38 -14.19 6.47 8.32
CA SER A 38 -13.82 5.11 8.74
C SER A 38 -13.73 4.16 7.56
N TYR A 39 -14.74 4.17 6.69
CA TYR A 39 -14.79 3.34 5.49
C TYR A 39 -13.61 3.59 4.57
N ASN A 40 -13.31 4.87 4.26
CA ASN A 40 -12.19 5.22 3.40
C ASN A 40 -10.86 4.79 4.02
N LYS A 41 -10.67 4.99 5.33
CA LYS A 41 -9.47 4.53 6.03
C LYS A 41 -9.29 3.01 5.96
N THR A 42 -10.36 2.25 6.22
CA THR A 42 -10.33 0.79 6.13
C THR A 42 -10.03 0.32 4.72
N ARG A 43 -10.65 0.94 3.70
CA ARG A 43 -10.40 0.62 2.29
C ARG A 43 -8.93 0.82 1.94
N SER A 44 -8.35 1.96 2.28
CA SER A 44 -6.94 2.23 1.94
C SER A 44 -5.96 1.33 2.70
N LEU A 45 -6.24 0.98 3.96
CA LEU A 45 -5.43 -0.01 4.69
C LEU A 45 -5.51 -1.39 4.05
N ASN A 46 -6.68 -1.80 3.58
CA ASN A 46 -6.85 -3.06 2.87
C ASN A 46 -6.04 -3.09 1.57
N GLU A 47 -6.01 -1.97 0.82
CA GLU A 47 -5.16 -1.86 -0.38
C GLU A 47 -3.67 -1.99 -0.04
N VAL A 48 -3.20 -1.34 1.02
CA VAL A 48 -1.81 -1.46 1.50
C VAL A 48 -1.48 -2.91 1.86
N GLU A 49 -2.36 -3.58 2.60
CA GLU A 49 -2.18 -4.99 2.98
C GLU A 49 -2.20 -5.93 1.77
N GLN A 50 -3.14 -5.77 0.85
CA GLN A 50 -3.26 -6.63 -0.33
C GLN A 50 -2.05 -6.48 -1.24
N ASN A 51 -1.65 -5.25 -1.55
CA ASN A 51 -0.49 -4.97 -2.41
C ASN A 51 0.82 -5.37 -1.73
N GLY A 52 0.98 -5.09 -0.44
CA GLY A 52 2.18 -5.45 0.32
C GLY A 52 2.38 -6.96 0.41
N ASN A 53 1.32 -7.70 0.74
CA ASN A 53 1.37 -9.16 0.78
C ASN A 53 1.61 -9.78 -0.60
N TYR A 54 0.94 -9.27 -1.65
CA TYR A 54 1.16 -9.73 -3.02
C TYR A 54 2.60 -9.49 -3.48
N ALA A 55 3.12 -8.26 -3.30
CA ALA A 55 4.47 -7.89 -3.71
C ALA A 55 5.53 -8.74 -2.99
N LEU A 56 5.39 -8.91 -1.66
CA LEU A 56 6.30 -9.79 -0.91
C LEU A 56 6.21 -11.25 -1.33
N ALA A 57 5.01 -11.77 -1.54
CA ALA A 57 4.82 -13.16 -1.93
C ALA A 57 5.44 -13.42 -3.32
N LYS A 58 5.17 -12.54 -4.29
CA LYS A 58 5.71 -12.65 -5.64
C LYS A 58 7.23 -12.52 -5.67
N LEU A 59 7.78 -11.53 -4.98
CA LEU A 59 9.23 -11.33 -4.90
C LEU A 59 9.92 -12.48 -4.17
N SER A 60 9.35 -12.96 -3.07
CA SER A 60 9.88 -14.12 -2.35
C SER A 60 9.83 -15.39 -3.20
N TYR A 61 8.74 -15.58 -3.94
CA TYR A 61 8.60 -16.72 -4.84
C TYR A 61 9.67 -16.68 -5.93
N ASP A 62 9.84 -15.55 -6.61
CA ASP A 62 10.85 -15.41 -7.66
C ASP A 62 12.25 -15.67 -7.07
N LEU A 63 12.63 -15.01 -5.96
CA LEU A 63 13.93 -15.23 -5.32
C LEU A 63 14.18 -16.69 -4.90
N LYS A 64 13.20 -17.37 -4.32
CA LYS A 64 13.35 -18.79 -3.93
C LYS A 64 13.61 -19.69 -5.13
N ASN A 65 12.95 -19.40 -6.24
CA ASN A 65 13.05 -20.16 -7.49
C ASN A 65 14.18 -19.66 -8.41
N ALA A 66 14.94 -18.65 -8.00
CA ALA A 66 16.10 -18.18 -8.74
C ALA A 66 17.13 -19.30 -8.94
N ARG A 67 17.67 -19.40 -10.15
CA ARG A 67 18.82 -20.26 -10.46
C ARG A 67 20.13 -19.59 -10.06
N SER A 68 20.25 -18.28 -10.20
CA SER A 68 21.46 -17.56 -9.82
C SER A 68 21.18 -16.11 -9.51
N LEU A 69 22.00 -15.51 -8.64
CA LEU A 69 21.97 -14.10 -8.34
C LEU A 69 22.96 -13.34 -9.23
N THR A 70 22.51 -12.24 -9.83
CA THR A 70 23.37 -11.34 -10.61
C THR A 70 23.72 -10.08 -9.83
N SER A 71 22.78 -9.54 -9.05
CA SER A 71 22.98 -8.36 -8.22
C SER A 71 22.00 -8.35 -7.05
N PRO A 72 22.38 -7.90 -5.84
CA PRO A 72 23.71 -7.42 -5.46
C PRO A 72 24.73 -8.56 -5.28
N THR A 73 26.01 -8.29 -5.53
CA THR A 73 27.10 -9.28 -5.36
C THR A 73 27.81 -9.18 -4.00
N ALA A 74 27.58 -8.09 -3.25
CA ALA A 74 28.15 -7.84 -1.94
C ALA A 74 27.05 -7.76 -0.87
N LEU A 75 27.41 -8.08 0.37
CA LEU A 75 26.52 -7.93 1.52
C LEU A 75 26.14 -6.46 1.71
N GLY A 76 24.89 -6.23 2.14
CA GLY A 76 24.38 -4.88 2.40
C GLY A 76 23.05 -4.59 1.70
N SER A 77 22.60 -3.35 1.84
CA SER A 77 21.32 -2.88 1.31
C SER A 77 21.44 -2.38 -0.12
N SER A 78 20.48 -2.76 -0.95
CA SER A 78 20.29 -2.29 -2.32
C SER A 78 18.81 -1.97 -2.54
N ASN A 79 18.52 -1.05 -3.45
CA ASN A 79 17.16 -0.82 -3.95
C ASN A 79 16.82 -1.71 -5.16
N LEU A 80 17.77 -2.51 -5.63
CA LEU A 80 17.63 -3.36 -6.80
C LEU A 80 18.14 -4.78 -6.50
N VAL A 81 17.42 -5.77 -7.04
CA VAL A 81 17.86 -7.17 -7.06
C VAL A 81 17.64 -7.73 -8.46
N THR A 82 18.68 -8.33 -9.03
CA THR A 82 18.65 -8.99 -10.34
C THR A 82 19.05 -10.44 -10.18
N MET A 83 18.24 -11.32 -10.76
CA MET A 83 18.37 -12.76 -10.63
C MET A 83 18.02 -13.42 -11.97
N VAL A 84 18.54 -14.61 -12.19
CA VAL A 84 18.18 -15.45 -13.33
C VAL A 84 17.25 -16.55 -12.85
N ASP A 85 16.12 -16.73 -13.51
CA ASP A 85 15.16 -17.79 -13.18
C ASP A 85 15.59 -19.16 -13.75
N GLN A 86 14.72 -20.17 -13.60
CA GLN A 86 14.98 -21.53 -14.12
C GLN A 86 14.90 -21.62 -15.65
N ALA A 87 14.17 -20.71 -16.31
CA ALA A 87 14.08 -20.63 -17.77
C ALA A 87 15.29 -19.95 -18.40
N GLY A 88 16.09 -19.23 -17.60
CA GLY A 88 17.25 -18.45 -18.04
C GLY A 88 16.94 -16.96 -18.23
N ASP A 89 15.74 -16.51 -17.88
CA ASP A 89 15.33 -15.12 -17.97
C ASP A 89 15.92 -14.31 -16.82
N SER A 90 16.45 -13.13 -17.14
CA SER A 90 16.92 -12.15 -16.15
C SER A 90 15.75 -11.34 -15.62
N ILE A 91 15.43 -11.52 -14.35
CA ILE A 91 14.37 -10.79 -13.63
C ILE A 91 15.03 -9.75 -12.74
N THR A 92 14.65 -8.48 -12.93
CA THR A 92 15.11 -7.36 -12.10
C THR A 92 13.93 -6.76 -11.35
N TYR A 93 14.03 -6.73 -10.02
CA TYR A 93 13.15 -5.96 -9.16
C TYR A 93 13.83 -4.67 -8.73
N THR A 94 13.12 -3.55 -8.78
CA THR A 94 13.63 -2.24 -8.35
C THR A 94 12.61 -1.55 -7.46
N ILE A 95 13.05 -1.13 -6.28
CA ILE A 95 12.38 -0.11 -5.48
C ILE A 95 12.77 1.22 -6.11
N GLU A 96 11.87 1.79 -6.90
CA GLU A 96 12.16 3.04 -7.59
C GLU A 96 12.35 4.17 -6.59
N SER A 97 13.21 5.13 -6.89
CA SER A 97 13.29 6.38 -6.12
C SER A 97 12.41 7.42 -6.81
N ALA A 98 11.66 8.22 -6.05
CA ALA A 98 11.07 9.42 -6.63
C ALA A 98 12.20 10.40 -6.94
N SER A 99 12.51 10.59 -8.21
CA SER A 99 13.43 11.64 -8.64
C SER A 99 12.71 12.57 -9.60
N GLY A 100 11.97 13.54 -9.04
CA GLY A 100 11.51 14.75 -9.74
C GLY A 100 10.71 14.55 -11.03
N LEU A 101 10.44 15.66 -11.72
CA LEU A 101 9.75 15.71 -13.01
C LEU A 101 10.44 14.76 -14.02
N GLY A 102 9.77 13.66 -14.34
CA GLY A 102 10.25 12.69 -15.31
C GLY A 102 11.24 11.68 -14.73
N SER A 103 10.75 10.76 -13.90
CA SER A 103 11.36 9.42 -13.77
C SER A 103 11.33 8.76 -15.14
N ALA A 104 12.30 9.04 -16.01
CA ALA A 104 12.39 8.48 -17.35
C ALA A 104 12.49 6.95 -17.21
N GLY A 105 11.35 6.26 -17.36
CA GLY A 105 11.22 4.81 -17.22
C GLY A 105 10.44 4.31 -15.99
N SER A 106 9.87 5.17 -15.13
CA SER A 106 8.92 4.70 -14.11
C SER A 106 7.54 4.48 -14.75
N PRO A 107 6.94 3.28 -14.64
CA PRO A 107 5.59 3.04 -15.16
C PRO A 107 4.50 3.77 -14.37
N CYS A 108 4.83 4.33 -13.20
CA CYS A 108 3.89 4.92 -12.25
C CYS A 108 3.96 6.45 -12.19
N GLY A 109 4.70 7.08 -13.10
CA GLY A 109 4.87 8.53 -13.16
C GLY A 109 5.51 9.07 -11.87
N SER A 110 4.71 9.70 -11.02
CA SER A 110 5.14 10.30 -9.73
C SER A 110 4.96 9.38 -8.53
N VAL A 111 4.26 8.26 -8.65
CA VAL A 111 4.05 7.30 -7.55
C VAL A 111 5.23 6.35 -7.49
N ILE A 112 5.77 6.13 -6.29
CA ILE A 112 6.89 5.21 -6.09
C ILE A 112 6.34 3.80 -5.91
N ALA A 113 6.77 2.88 -6.77
CA ALA A 113 6.34 1.48 -6.72
C ALA A 113 7.54 0.51 -6.71
N VAL A 114 7.26 -0.75 -6.36
CA VAL A 114 8.16 -1.84 -6.73
C VAL A 114 7.88 -2.15 -8.19
N THR A 115 8.93 -2.16 -9.00
CA THR A 115 8.83 -2.52 -10.41
C THR A 115 9.57 -3.81 -10.69
N ARG A 116 9.14 -4.48 -11.75
CA ARG A 116 9.73 -5.70 -12.28
C ARG A 116 10.02 -5.51 -13.77
N SER A 117 11.21 -5.93 -14.20
CA SER A 117 11.58 -6.02 -15.62
C SER A 117 12.09 -7.43 -15.90
N VAL A 118 11.90 -7.89 -17.14
CA VAL A 118 12.41 -9.18 -17.63
C VAL A 118 13.30 -8.92 -18.84
N ASN A 119 14.51 -9.48 -18.83
CA ASN A 119 15.48 -9.38 -19.92
C ASN A 119 15.74 -7.94 -20.38
N GLY A 120 15.69 -6.98 -19.45
CA GLY A 120 15.89 -5.55 -19.74
C GLY A 120 14.73 -4.86 -20.47
N ALA A 121 13.55 -5.49 -20.54
CA ALA A 121 12.33 -4.88 -21.06
C ALA A 121 11.86 -3.69 -20.19
N SER A 122 10.81 -3.00 -20.65
CA SER A 122 10.13 -1.96 -19.88
C SER A 122 9.77 -2.47 -18.48
N LYS A 123 9.91 -1.57 -17.50
CA LYS A 123 9.54 -1.84 -16.12
C LYS A 123 8.02 -1.86 -15.99
N GLU A 124 7.51 -2.86 -15.31
CA GLU A 124 6.09 -2.99 -14.96
C GLU A 124 5.92 -2.90 -13.44
N PRO A 125 4.90 -2.17 -12.94
CA PRO A 125 4.65 -2.10 -11.52
C PRO A 125 4.02 -3.40 -11.03
N ILE A 126 4.51 -3.91 -9.90
CA ILE A 126 3.90 -5.10 -9.27
C ILE A 126 2.87 -4.73 -8.20
N THR A 127 2.73 -3.43 -7.91
CA THR A 127 1.75 -2.87 -6.98
C THR A 127 0.89 -1.85 -7.69
N ASN A 128 -0.37 -1.70 -7.26
CA ASN A 128 -1.25 -0.64 -7.74
C ASN A 128 -0.62 0.72 -7.43
N CYS A 129 -0.26 1.46 -8.48
CA CYS A 129 0.37 2.77 -8.34
C CYS A 129 -0.52 3.92 -8.82
N ASP A 130 -1.85 3.72 -8.76
CA ASP A 130 -2.82 4.80 -8.88
C ASP A 130 -2.55 5.89 -7.82
N ASN A 131 -2.66 7.16 -8.21
CA ASN A 131 -2.31 8.31 -7.37
C ASN A 131 -3.36 8.65 -6.30
N THR A 132 -4.50 7.96 -6.30
CA THR A 132 -5.67 8.23 -5.46
C THR A 132 -6.03 6.99 -4.64
N GLU A 133 -6.04 5.81 -5.26
CA GLU A 133 -6.47 4.55 -4.63
C GLU A 133 -5.35 3.50 -4.53
N GLY A 134 -4.15 3.81 -5.03
CA GLY A 134 -3.01 2.88 -5.04
C GLY A 134 -2.17 2.92 -3.76
N VAL A 135 -0.94 2.42 -3.88
CA VAL A 135 0.07 2.41 -2.82
C VAL A 135 1.35 3.07 -3.31
N THR A 136 2.05 3.72 -2.39
CA THR A 136 3.38 4.28 -2.57
C THR A 136 4.36 3.66 -1.58
N ILE A 137 5.65 3.80 -1.85
CA ILE A 137 6.73 3.24 -1.02
C ILE A 137 7.57 4.35 -0.41
N ASN A 138 7.96 4.20 0.86
CA ASN A 138 9.01 5.01 1.44
C ASN A 138 10.39 4.40 1.16
N VAL A 139 11.11 4.97 0.21
CA VAL A 139 12.40 4.48 -0.30
C VAL A 139 13.54 4.58 0.69
N LEU A 140 13.44 5.49 1.68
CA LEU A 140 14.50 5.69 2.67
C LEU A 140 14.57 4.55 3.69
N VAL A 141 13.46 3.83 3.86
CA VAL A 141 13.33 2.73 4.83
C VAL A 141 13.03 1.39 4.17
N SER A 142 12.99 1.35 2.84
CA SER A 142 12.74 0.14 2.05
C SER A 142 14.02 -0.32 1.35
N SER A 143 14.33 -1.60 1.43
CA SER A 143 15.54 -2.17 0.84
C SER A 143 15.43 -3.68 0.61
N PHE A 144 16.22 -4.15 -0.34
CA PHE A 144 16.66 -5.53 -0.47
C PHE A 144 18.04 -5.64 0.15
N GLN A 145 18.16 -6.35 1.27
CA GLN A 145 19.44 -6.51 1.95
C GLN A 145 19.96 -7.93 1.72
N LEU A 146 21.14 -8.06 1.12
CA LEU A 146 21.85 -9.34 1.08
C LEU A 146 22.58 -9.56 2.40
N VAL A 147 22.19 -10.61 3.12
CA VAL A 147 22.63 -10.91 4.49
C VAL A 147 23.64 -12.06 4.53
N SER A 148 23.55 -13.00 3.60
CA SER A 148 24.51 -14.10 3.44
C SER A 148 24.70 -14.41 1.96
N VAL A 149 25.86 -14.94 1.58
CA VAL A 149 26.19 -15.40 0.22
C VAL A 149 26.33 -16.92 0.11
N SER A 150 26.35 -17.63 1.24
CA SER A 150 26.53 -19.10 1.30
C SER A 150 25.65 -19.70 2.40
N PRO A 151 24.35 -19.94 2.18
CA PRO A 151 23.59 -19.67 0.95
C PRO A 151 23.18 -18.20 0.81
N TYR A 152 22.87 -17.76 -0.40
CA TYR A 152 22.34 -16.42 -0.63
C TYR A 152 21.03 -16.21 0.15
N THR A 153 21.04 -15.24 1.07
CA THR A 153 19.90 -14.92 1.93
C THR A 153 19.60 -13.44 1.87
N PHE A 154 18.34 -13.10 1.57
CA PHE A 154 17.85 -11.73 1.49
C PHE A 154 16.91 -11.41 2.63
N ALA A 155 17.15 -10.29 3.32
CA ALA A 155 16.14 -9.63 4.12
C ALA A 155 15.49 -8.53 3.28
N ILE A 156 14.18 -8.64 3.07
CA ILE A 156 13.39 -7.65 2.33
C ILE A 156 12.61 -6.83 3.35
N THR A 157 12.75 -5.51 3.27
CA THR A 157 11.94 -4.57 4.04
C THR A 157 11.32 -3.59 3.07
N ILE A 158 10.00 -3.46 3.07
CA ILE A 158 9.30 -2.46 2.27
C ILE A 158 8.25 -1.78 3.15
N TYR A 159 8.24 -0.46 3.13
CA TYR A 159 7.20 0.34 3.77
C TYR A 159 6.21 0.80 2.71
N PHE A 160 5.01 0.21 2.72
CA PHE A 160 3.91 0.61 1.84
C PHE A 160 2.99 1.58 2.56
N ALA A 161 2.51 2.59 1.84
CA ALA A 161 1.63 3.60 2.37
C ALA A 161 0.67 4.14 1.31
N VAL A 162 -0.32 4.91 1.73
CA VAL A 162 -1.26 5.56 0.81
C VAL A 162 -0.60 6.80 0.15
N PRO A 163 -0.84 7.06 -1.15
CA PRO A 163 -0.35 8.27 -1.82
C PRO A 163 -0.83 9.55 -1.14
N SER A 164 0.05 10.55 -1.03
CA SER A 164 -0.13 11.76 -0.21
C SER A 164 -1.14 12.80 -0.74
N SER A 165 -1.86 12.50 -1.81
CA SER A 165 -3.00 13.32 -2.28
C SER A 165 -4.20 13.25 -1.32
N GLN A 166 -4.20 12.29 -0.38
CA GLN A 166 -5.28 12.02 0.56
C GLN A 166 -4.82 12.23 2.01
N VAL A 167 -4.80 13.50 2.48
CA VAL A 167 -4.78 13.89 3.92
C VAL A 167 -3.45 13.63 4.67
N SER A 168 -3.02 14.59 5.51
CA SER A 168 -1.72 14.70 6.22
C SER A 168 -1.31 13.58 7.21
N GLN A 169 -1.77 12.34 7.06
CA GLN A 169 -1.15 11.18 7.72
C GLN A 169 -1.26 9.99 6.77
N SER A 170 -0.18 9.71 6.03
CA SER A 170 -0.07 8.51 5.21
C SER A 170 -0.07 7.30 6.15
N ALA A 171 -1.20 6.60 6.24
CA ALA A 171 -1.28 5.32 6.91
C ALA A 171 -0.49 4.31 6.06
N GLY A 172 0.49 3.67 6.68
CA GLY A 172 1.36 2.71 6.02
C GLY A 172 1.93 1.70 6.99
N SER A 173 2.37 0.57 6.45
CA SER A 173 2.82 -0.59 7.21
C SER A 173 4.16 -1.10 6.68
N TYR A 174 4.96 -1.67 7.58
CA TYR A 174 6.17 -2.39 7.21
C TYR A 174 5.84 -3.83 6.83
N PHE A 175 6.34 -4.23 5.67
CA PHE A 175 6.30 -5.59 5.17
C PHE A 175 7.73 -6.11 5.17
N ARG A 176 7.97 -7.16 5.96
CA ARG A 176 9.30 -7.72 6.17
C ARG A 176 9.29 -9.22 5.94
N THR A 177 10.29 -9.73 5.23
CA THR A 177 10.47 -11.16 5.05
C THR A 177 11.95 -11.48 4.86
N SER A 178 12.32 -12.72 5.15
CA SER A 178 13.64 -13.27 4.87
C SER A 178 13.50 -14.44 3.91
N VAL A 179 14.34 -14.46 2.89
CA VAL A 179 14.28 -15.44 1.80
C VAL A 179 15.66 -16.00 1.54
N VAL A 180 15.77 -17.33 1.61
CA VAL A 180 16.96 -18.06 1.18
C VAL A 180 16.75 -18.53 -0.25
N MET A 181 17.71 -18.27 -1.14
CA MET A 181 17.70 -18.82 -2.50
C MET A 181 18.07 -20.30 -2.47
N LEU A 182 17.29 -21.14 -3.16
CA LEU A 182 17.50 -22.60 -3.17
C LEU A 182 18.42 -23.07 -4.31
N GLY A 183 18.47 -22.32 -5.43
CA GLY A 183 19.07 -22.78 -6.68
C GLY A 183 20.43 -22.18 -7.05
N ALA A 184 20.97 -21.25 -6.25
CA ALA A 184 22.22 -20.56 -6.57
C ALA A 184 23.40 -21.54 -6.60
N SER A 185 23.76 -22.00 -7.79
CA SER A 185 24.96 -22.80 -8.03
C SER A 185 26.18 -21.91 -7.86
N TYR A 186 27.14 -22.34 -7.03
CA TYR A 186 28.42 -21.67 -6.80
C TYR A 186 29.30 -21.67 -8.05
#